data_AF-A0A1D6H7W2-F1
#
_entry.id   AF-A0A1D6H7W2-F1
#
_cell.length_a   1.000
_cell.length_b   1.000
_cell.length_c   1.000
_cell.angle_alpha   90.00
_cell.angle_beta   90.00
_cell.angle_gamma   90.00
#
_symmetry.space_group_name_H-M   'P 1'
#
loop_
_entity.id
_entity.type
_entity.pdbx_description
1 polymer ?
#
loop_
_entity_poly.entity_id
_entity_poly.type
_entity_poly.pdbx_seq_one_letter_code
_entity_poly.pdbx_strand_id
1 'polypeptide(L)'
;MFSQNMLSLSEDPSLMMAFSMARRAAAVPLLLVNGTYKSTVSTYLDSAILQHQLQKLNEHNSLKGRHSNHRSTLEVPIFWFIHNEPILLDKHYQAKALSNMVVVVQSDDDSWESHLQCNGRPILWDLRKPVKAAIAATAEYVSGLLPPHLVYSHAHETAIEDWTWSVGCNPSAVTSEGSQLSEFQQDVIARNYIITSVEESIQVINSAIQQLVIERTTEKGFKIFKAHESKMVEKYNAVVSLWRRVSAMSKGLRYGDAVKLMSMLEDASNGVTSFQVF
;
A
#
# COMPACT_ATOMS: atom_id res chain seq x y z
N MET A 1 -4.30 -3.57 15.88
CA MET A 1 -4.67 -2.67 17.00
C MET A 1 -4.31 -1.26 16.55
N PHE A 2 -5.25 -0.32 16.60
CA PHE A 2 -4.97 1.08 16.24
C PHE A 2 -4.48 1.82 17.48
N SER A 3 -3.41 2.61 17.31
CA SER A 3 -2.99 3.60 18.31
C SER A 3 -3.21 4.97 17.69
N GLN A 4 -4.01 5.79 18.35
CA GLN A 4 -4.31 7.14 17.88
C GLN A 4 -3.63 8.16 18.79
N ASN A 5 -2.89 9.10 18.17
CA ASN A 5 -2.35 10.27 18.84
C ASN A 5 -2.89 11.51 18.12
N MET A 6 -3.60 12.37 18.83
CA MET A 6 -4.08 13.65 18.30
C MET A 6 -3.22 14.75 18.88
N LEU A 7 -2.64 15.56 18.01
CA LEU A 7 -1.75 16.67 18.37
C LEU A 7 -2.26 17.92 17.67
N SER A 8 -2.32 19.03 18.39
CA SER A 8 -2.52 20.31 17.74
C SER A 8 -1.24 20.70 17.01
N LEU A 9 -1.35 21.27 15.81
CA LEU A 9 -0.19 21.82 15.10
C LEU A 9 0.53 22.89 15.93
N SER A 10 -0.16 23.57 16.86
CA SER A 10 0.45 24.54 17.77
C SER A 10 1.37 23.93 18.84
N GLU A 11 1.21 22.63 19.13
CA GLU A 11 1.93 21.95 20.21
C GLU A 11 3.30 21.43 19.75
N ASP A 12 3.48 21.18 18.45
CA ASP A 12 4.75 20.73 17.87
C ASP A 12 5.19 21.68 16.73
N PRO A 13 6.17 22.56 16.99
CA PRO A 13 6.72 23.48 15.99
C PRO A 13 7.24 22.76 14.73
N SER A 14 7.70 21.53 14.87
CA SER A 14 8.28 20.74 13.79
C SER A 14 7.18 20.23 12.84
N LEU A 15 6.05 19.77 13.39
CA LEU A 15 4.86 19.41 12.60
C LEU A 15 4.23 20.64 11.94
N MET A 16 4.18 21.77 12.65
CA MET A 16 3.74 23.05 12.07
C MET A 16 4.62 23.46 10.89
N MET A 17 5.94 23.34 11.03
CA MET A 17 6.90 23.63 9.98
C MET A 17 6.70 22.70 8.78
N ALA A 18 6.53 21.40 9.01
CA ALA A 18 6.27 20.42 7.96
C ALA A 18 5.01 20.78 7.15
N PHE A 19 3.91 21.11 7.85
CA PHE A 19 2.66 21.54 7.23
C PHE A 19 2.83 22.83 6.42
N SER A 20 3.46 23.86 7.01
CA SER A 20 3.70 25.15 6.35
C SER A 20 4.59 25.00 5.10
N MET A 21 5.65 24.21 5.19
CA MET A 21 6.56 23.94 4.08
C MET A 21 5.92 23.14 2.95
N ALA A 22 4.95 22.29 3.25
CA ALA A 22 4.22 21.51 2.24
C ALA A 22 3.05 22.29 1.61
N ARG A 23 2.54 23.34 2.27
CA ARG A 23 1.40 24.11 1.78
C ARG A 23 1.73 24.89 0.51
N ARG A 24 0.91 24.74 -0.52
CA ARG A 24 1.01 25.38 -1.82
C ARG A 24 -0.35 25.92 -2.24
N ALA A 25 -0.35 26.80 -3.23
CA ALA A 25 -1.55 27.25 -3.91
C ALA A 25 -1.32 27.15 -5.41
N ALA A 26 -2.30 26.62 -6.15
CA ALA A 26 -2.25 26.54 -7.60
C ALA A 26 -3.60 26.87 -8.21
N ALA A 27 -3.56 27.42 -9.41
CA ALA A 27 -4.73 27.50 -10.28
C ALA A 27 -5.06 26.10 -10.79
N VAL A 28 -6.24 25.60 -10.43
CA VAL A 28 -6.77 24.31 -10.88
C VAL A 28 -7.84 24.60 -11.93
N PRO A 29 -7.64 24.17 -13.19
CA PRO A 29 -8.67 24.30 -14.21
C PRO A 29 -9.78 23.29 -13.95
N LEU A 30 -11.02 23.79 -13.93
CA LEU A 30 -12.24 23.02 -13.82
C LEU A 30 -13.00 23.13 -15.15
N LEU A 31 -13.29 22.00 -15.79
CA LEU A 31 -14.23 21.99 -16.92
C LEU A 31 -15.64 21.99 -16.33
N LEU A 32 -16.43 23.03 -16.60
CA LEU A 32 -17.82 23.13 -16.18
C LEU A 32 -18.76 22.34 -17.11
N VAL A 33 -19.96 22.03 -16.63
CA VAL A 33 -21.00 21.28 -17.36
C VAL A 33 -21.34 21.90 -18.71
N ASN A 34 -21.24 23.23 -18.82
CA ASN A 34 -21.50 23.97 -20.06
C ASN A 34 -20.33 23.94 -21.05
N GLY A 35 -19.25 23.20 -20.78
CA GLY A 35 -18.05 23.12 -21.61
C GLY A 35 -17.10 24.30 -21.45
N THR A 36 -17.35 25.22 -20.51
CA THR A 36 -16.45 26.35 -20.24
C THR A 36 -15.41 25.99 -19.17
N TYR A 37 -14.22 26.56 -19.27
CA TYR A 37 -13.20 26.39 -18.26
C TYR A 37 -13.30 27.49 -17.20
N LYS A 38 -13.30 27.08 -15.93
CA LYS A 38 -13.15 27.97 -14.78
C LYS A 38 -11.85 27.63 -14.07
N SER A 39 -11.00 28.63 -13.87
CA SER A 39 -9.80 28.45 -13.05
C SER A 39 -10.10 28.87 -11.62
N THR A 40 -9.97 27.95 -10.67
CA THR A 40 -10.07 28.26 -9.24
C THR A 40 -8.70 28.11 -8.58
N VAL A 41 -8.32 29.08 -7.74
CA VAL A 41 -7.10 28.94 -6.93
C VAL A 41 -7.44 28.07 -5.73
N SER A 42 -6.77 26.93 -5.60
CA SER A 42 -6.96 25.99 -4.50
C SER A 42 -5.67 25.81 -3.72
N THR A 43 -5.79 25.82 -2.40
CA THR A 43 -4.74 25.45 -1.46
C THR A 43 -4.60 23.94 -1.39
N TYR A 44 -3.37 23.45 -1.42
CA TYR A 44 -3.08 22.02 -1.33
C TYR A 44 -1.78 21.76 -0.55
N LEU A 45 -1.63 20.54 -0.04
CA LEU A 45 -0.38 20.03 0.49
C LEU A 45 0.35 19.25 -0.60
N ASP A 46 1.59 19.61 -0.85
CA ASP A 46 2.51 18.82 -1.66
C ASP A 46 2.91 17.57 -0.87
N SER A 47 2.45 16.41 -1.33
CA SER A 47 2.61 15.16 -0.60
C SER A 47 4.07 14.71 -0.51
N ALA A 48 4.89 14.99 -1.52
CA ALA A 48 6.30 14.62 -1.55
C ALA A 48 7.11 15.46 -0.56
N ILE A 49 6.86 16.77 -0.51
CA ILE A 49 7.50 17.66 0.46
C ILE A 49 7.04 17.30 1.88
N LEU A 50 5.75 17.05 2.07
CA LEU A 50 5.21 16.66 3.36
C LEU A 50 5.83 15.35 3.86
N GLN A 51 5.92 14.34 3.00
CA GLN A 51 6.55 13.05 3.30
C GLN A 51 7.99 13.23 3.79
N HIS A 52 8.78 14.00 3.04
CA HIS A 52 10.17 14.27 3.35
C HIS A 52 10.33 14.94 4.74
N GLN A 53 9.46 15.91 5.05
CA GLN A 53 9.49 16.58 6.36
C GLN A 53 9.09 15.62 7.48
N LEU A 54 8.00 14.86 7.32
CA LEU A 54 7.53 13.89 8.33
C LEU A 54 8.55 12.77 8.58
N GLN A 55 9.25 12.32 7.54
CA GLN A 55 10.32 11.31 7.66
C GLN A 55 11.47 11.83 8.53
N LYS A 56 11.92 13.08 8.32
CA LYS A 56 12.94 13.70 9.17
C LYS A 56 12.53 13.76 10.63
N LEU A 57 11.25 14.02 10.92
CA LEU A 57 10.73 14.02 12.29
C LEU A 57 10.68 12.60 12.89
N ASN A 58 10.42 11.60 12.07
CA ASN A 58 10.34 10.20 12.50
C ASN A 58 11.72 9.58 12.80
N GLU A 59 12.78 10.03 12.13
CA GLU A 59 14.16 9.63 12.43
C GLU A 59 14.58 10.00 13.87
N HIS A 60 13.97 11.05 14.43
CA HIS A 60 14.18 11.49 15.82
C HIS A 60 13.27 10.77 16.86
N ASN A 61 12.75 9.58 16.54
CA ASN A 61 11.94 8.69 17.41
C ASN A 61 10.55 9.22 17.86
N SER A 62 10.08 10.38 17.39
CA SER A 62 8.81 10.97 17.86
C SER A 62 7.56 10.28 17.29
N LEU A 63 7.67 9.57 16.15
CA LEU A 63 6.53 9.07 15.37
C LEU A 63 6.53 7.55 15.12
N LYS A 64 7.50 6.80 15.68
CA LYS A 64 7.57 5.34 15.49
C LYS A 64 6.54 4.62 16.35
N GLY A 65 5.86 3.64 15.74
CA GLY A 65 5.00 2.71 16.46
C GLY A 65 5.77 1.88 17.49
N ARG A 66 5.05 1.41 18.52
CA ARG A 66 5.63 0.65 19.64
C ARG A 66 5.98 -0.81 19.28
N HIS A 67 5.80 -1.24 18.03
CA HIS A 67 5.91 -2.66 17.61
C HIS A 67 7.00 -2.92 16.57
N SER A 68 8.09 -2.17 16.60
CA SER A 68 9.13 -2.13 15.56
C SER A 68 10.01 -3.39 15.35
N ASN A 69 9.77 -4.50 16.06
CA ASN A 69 10.70 -5.65 16.06
C ASN A 69 10.10 -7.00 15.59
N HIS A 70 8.86 -7.05 15.10
CA HIS A 70 8.30 -8.29 14.55
C HIS A 70 8.10 -8.20 13.04
N ARG A 71 8.86 -9.00 12.28
CA ARG A 71 8.73 -9.14 10.81
C ARG A 71 7.31 -9.55 10.36
N SER A 72 6.52 -10.12 11.26
CA SER A 72 5.15 -10.57 11.01
C SER A 72 4.08 -9.49 11.17
N THR A 73 4.44 -8.24 11.47
CA THR A 73 3.49 -7.13 11.64
C THR A 73 3.87 -5.93 10.79
N LEU A 74 2.97 -5.54 9.86
CA LEU A 74 3.11 -4.31 9.08
C LEU A 74 2.54 -3.13 9.90
N GLU A 75 3.41 -2.21 10.31
CA GLU A 75 2.98 -0.91 10.84
C GLU A 75 2.61 0.01 9.67
N VAL A 76 1.39 0.56 9.69
CA VAL A 76 0.86 1.46 8.67
C VAL A 76 0.71 2.85 9.29
N PRO A 77 1.67 3.78 9.10
CA PRO A 77 1.55 5.12 9.65
C PRO A 77 0.54 5.93 8.82
N ILE A 78 -0.52 6.40 9.46
CA ILE A 78 -1.56 7.23 8.85
C ILE A 78 -1.50 8.62 9.49
N PHE A 79 -1.13 9.63 8.71
CA PHE A 79 -1.13 11.03 9.12
C PHE A 79 -2.42 11.71 8.66
N TRP A 80 -3.24 12.12 9.62
CA TRP A 80 -4.54 12.74 9.36
C TRP A 80 -4.50 14.22 9.72
N PHE A 81 -4.47 15.10 8.71
CA PHE A 81 -4.44 16.54 8.87
C PHE A 81 -5.85 17.11 8.86
N ILE A 82 -6.25 17.75 9.97
CA ILE A 82 -7.56 18.40 10.11
C ILE A 82 -7.35 19.92 10.04
N HIS A 83 -8.01 20.58 9.10
CA HIS A 83 -7.86 22.02 8.89
C HIS A 83 -9.17 22.66 8.44
N ASN A 84 -9.56 23.79 9.03
CA ASN A 84 -10.87 24.38 8.77
C ASN A 84 -11.04 24.80 7.30
N GLU A 85 -9.99 25.38 6.69
CA GLU A 85 -10.02 25.76 5.28
C GLU A 85 -9.89 24.53 4.35
N PRO A 86 -10.52 24.55 3.16
CA PRO A 86 -10.42 23.47 2.18
C PRO A 86 -8.99 23.22 1.75
N ILE A 87 -8.51 22.01 2.00
CA ILE A 87 -7.17 21.58 1.61
C ILE A 87 -7.22 20.19 0.99
N LEU A 88 -6.50 20.05 -0.13
CA LEU A 88 -6.34 18.78 -0.84
C LEU A 88 -4.87 18.37 -0.83
N LEU A 89 -4.58 17.13 -1.15
CA LEU A 89 -3.24 16.63 -1.46
C LEU A 89 -3.04 16.71 -2.97
N ASP A 90 -1.89 17.23 -3.39
CA ASP A 90 -1.49 17.34 -4.80
C ASP A 90 -2.62 17.86 -5.71
N LYS A 91 -3.35 18.88 -5.22
CA LYS A 91 -4.47 19.58 -5.86
C LYS A 91 -5.80 18.82 -5.95
N HIS A 92 -5.81 17.49 -5.95
CA HIS A 92 -7.02 16.71 -6.31
C HIS A 92 -7.42 15.62 -5.31
N TYR A 93 -6.58 15.27 -4.34
CA TYR A 93 -6.80 14.08 -3.52
C TYR A 93 -7.16 14.42 -2.07
N GLN A 94 -8.08 13.68 -1.46
CA GLN A 94 -8.35 13.77 -0.01
C GLN A 94 -7.41 12.86 0.80
N ALA A 95 -6.89 11.81 0.19
CA ALA A 95 -5.94 10.91 0.80
C ALA A 95 -4.99 10.36 -0.28
N LYS A 96 -3.77 10.04 0.12
CA LYS A 96 -2.76 9.47 -0.78
C LYS A 96 -1.91 8.43 -0.08
N ALA A 97 -1.70 7.30 -0.73
CA ALA A 97 -0.71 6.32 -0.36
C ALA A 97 0.68 6.81 -0.81
N LEU A 98 1.61 6.90 0.13
CA LEU A 98 3.01 7.20 -0.15
C LEU A 98 3.86 5.97 0.18
N SER A 99 5.12 5.96 -0.23
CA SER A 99 5.96 4.75 -0.13
C SER A 99 6.13 4.17 1.28
N ASN A 100 5.92 4.97 2.32
CA ASN A 100 6.07 4.52 3.72
C ASN A 100 4.99 5.07 4.67
N MET A 101 3.93 5.71 4.15
CA MET A 101 2.87 6.29 4.97
C MET A 101 1.61 6.56 4.14
N VAL A 102 0.48 6.73 4.83
CA VAL A 102 -0.75 7.25 4.24
C VAL A 102 -0.98 8.65 4.79
N VAL A 103 -1.28 9.60 3.91
CA VAL A 103 -1.67 10.96 4.32
C VAL A 103 -3.14 11.18 3.98
N VAL A 104 -3.88 11.74 4.91
CA VAL A 104 -5.30 12.10 4.78
C VAL A 104 -5.45 13.57 5.16
N VAL A 105 -6.27 14.30 4.41
CA VAL A 105 -6.67 15.67 4.72
C VAL A 105 -8.19 15.73 4.94
N GLN A 106 -8.59 16.46 5.97
CA GLN A 106 -9.98 16.71 6.33
C GLN A 106 -10.19 18.21 6.51
N SER A 107 -11.28 18.71 5.93
CA SER A 107 -11.69 20.12 6.03
C SER A 107 -13.15 20.29 6.43
N ASP A 108 -13.58 21.50 6.75
CA ASP A 108 -14.94 21.72 7.26
C ASP A 108 -16.04 21.63 6.20
N ASP A 109 -15.69 21.71 4.91
CA ASP A 109 -16.64 21.64 3.79
C ASP A 109 -17.15 20.21 3.55
N ASP A 110 -18.48 20.04 3.54
CA ASP A 110 -19.15 18.76 3.28
C ASP A 110 -19.71 18.63 1.86
N SER A 111 -19.56 19.67 1.03
CA SER A 111 -20.08 19.72 -0.33
C SER A 111 -19.14 20.49 -1.28
N TRP A 112 -17.93 19.97 -1.46
CA TRP A 112 -16.92 20.56 -2.34
C TRP A 112 -17.12 20.14 -3.80
N GLU A 113 -17.09 21.09 -4.73
CA GLU A 113 -17.20 20.80 -6.17
C GLU A 113 -15.92 20.13 -6.69
N SER A 114 -16.00 18.85 -7.03
CA SER A 114 -14.87 18.11 -7.59
C SER A 114 -14.61 18.47 -9.05
N HIS A 115 -13.45 18.04 -9.56
CA HIS A 115 -13.10 18.16 -10.98
C HIS A 115 -13.86 17.19 -11.91
N LEU A 116 -14.74 16.37 -11.35
CA LEU A 116 -15.45 15.32 -12.07
C LEU A 116 -16.94 15.62 -12.15
N GLN A 117 -17.55 15.16 -13.24
CA GLN A 117 -18.96 15.35 -13.52
C GLN A 117 -19.60 14.04 -13.95
N CYS A 118 -20.86 13.86 -13.58
CA CYS A 118 -21.68 12.73 -13.99
C CYS A 118 -23.04 13.25 -14.47
N ASN A 119 -23.44 12.86 -15.69
CA ASN A 119 -24.73 13.24 -16.28
C ASN A 119 -25.00 14.75 -16.26
N GLY A 120 -23.99 15.57 -16.55
CA GLY A 120 -24.09 17.03 -16.56
C GLY A 120 -24.29 17.64 -15.16
N ARG A 121 -23.85 16.97 -14.11
CA ARG A 121 -23.81 17.51 -12.74
C ARG A 121 -22.43 17.32 -12.14
N PRO A 122 -21.90 18.30 -11.38
CA PRO A 122 -20.67 18.12 -10.63
C PRO A 122 -20.84 17.03 -9.57
N ILE A 123 -19.81 16.21 -9.42
CA ILE A 123 -19.71 15.29 -8.29
C ILE A 123 -19.24 16.11 -7.08
N LEU A 124 -19.99 16.04 -5.99
CA LEU A 124 -19.67 16.74 -4.75
C LEU A 124 -18.88 15.81 -3.83
N TRP A 125 -17.84 16.33 -3.22
CA TRP A 125 -17.02 15.61 -2.25
C TRP A 125 -17.27 16.13 -0.83
N ASP A 126 -17.45 15.20 0.10
CA ASP A 126 -17.46 15.51 1.53
C ASP A 126 -16.00 15.57 2.02
N LEU A 127 -15.46 16.78 2.19
CA LEU A 127 -14.10 16.97 2.75
C LEU A 127 -14.10 16.82 4.28
N ARG A 128 -15.27 16.89 4.93
CA ARG A 128 -15.44 16.69 6.38
C ARG A 128 -15.32 15.23 6.76
N LYS A 129 -15.64 14.30 5.86
CA LYS A 129 -15.52 12.84 6.08
C LYS A 129 -14.75 12.14 4.96
N PRO A 130 -13.41 12.32 4.88
CA PRO A 130 -12.56 11.70 3.86
C PRO A 130 -12.31 10.19 4.09
N VAL A 131 -13.22 9.49 4.79
CA VAL A 131 -13.07 8.07 5.18
C VAL A 131 -12.93 7.18 3.96
N LYS A 132 -13.71 7.46 2.90
CA LYS A 132 -13.65 6.71 1.66
C LYS A 132 -12.27 6.80 1.00
N ALA A 133 -11.74 8.02 0.86
CA ALA A 133 -10.41 8.25 0.32
C ALA A 133 -9.33 7.61 1.21
N ALA A 134 -9.48 7.72 2.54
CA ALA A 134 -8.56 7.09 3.49
C ALA A 134 -8.52 5.57 3.35
N ILE A 135 -9.68 4.91 3.18
CA ILE A 135 -9.74 3.46 2.94
C ILE A 135 -9.07 3.10 1.61
N ALA A 136 -9.31 3.86 0.55
CA ALA A 136 -8.69 3.63 -0.76
C ALA A 136 -7.16 3.73 -0.67
N ALA A 137 -6.64 4.83 -0.11
CA ALA A 137 -5.21 5.04 0.07
C ALA A 137 -4.57 4.01 1.01
N THR A 138 -5.28 3.57 2.06
CA THR A 138 -4.78 2.52 2.95
C THR A 138 -4.74 1.17 2.25
N ALA A 139 -5.75 0.83 1.46
CA ALA A 139 -5.76 -0.42 0.68
C ALA A 139 -4.63 -0.43 -0.36
N GLU A 140 -4.41 0.69 -1.05
CA GLU A 140 -3.27 0.86 -1.96
C GLU A 140 -1.94 0.65 -1.24
N TYR A 141 -1.72 1.30 -0.09
CA TYR A 141 -0.49 1.16 0.69
C TYR A 141 -0.25 -0.26 1.19
N VAL A 142 -1.28 -0.87 1.78
CA VAL A 142 -1.15 -2.16 2.48
C VAL A 142 -1.02 -3.33 1.53
N SER A 143 -1.67 -3.25 0.36
CA SER A 143 -1.84 -4.41 -0.52
C SER A 143 -1.54 -4.15 -1.99
N GLY A 144 -1.20 -2.91 -2.38
CA GLY A 144 -1.08 -2.54 -3.78
C GLY A 144 -2.41 -2.56 -4.54
N LEU A 145 -3.54 -2.39 -3.85
CA LEU A 145 -4.84 -2.33 -4.51
C LEU A 145 -4.95 -1.02 -5.31
N LEU A 146 -5.00 -1.15 -6.63
CA LEU A 146 -5.16 -0.01 -7.53
C LEU A 146 -6.63 0.27 -7.83
N PRO A 147 -6.98 1.53 -8.15
CA PRO A 147 -8.33 1.86 -8.61
C PRO A 147 -8.73 1.07 -9.87
N PRO A 148 -9.99 0.60 -9.98
CA PRO A 148 -10.43 -0.24 -11.09
C PRO A 148 -10.44 0.50 -12.45
N HIS A 149 -10.47 1.83 -12.44
CA HIS A 149 -10.37 2.63 -13.65
C HIS A 149 -8.93 2.77 -14.16
N LEU A 150 -7.91 2.35 -13.41
CA LEU A 150 -6.53 2.35 -13.89
C LEU A 150 -6.24 1.01 -14.59
N VAL A 151 -6.07 1.05 -15.91
CA VAL A 151 -5.93 -0.15 -16.75
C VAL A 151 -4.64 -0.06 -17.57
N TYR A 152 -3.96 -1.19 -17.77
CA TYR A 152 -2.78 -1.24 -18.65
C TYR A 152 -3.19 -1.31 -20.12
N SER A 153 -2.72 -0.37 -20.93
CA SER A 153 -2.94 -0.37 -22.37
C SER A 153 -1.75 -0.99 -23.10
N HIS A 154 -1.93 -2.19 -23.66
CA HIS A 154 -0.89 -2.83 -24.47
C HIS A 154 -0.51 -2.02 -25.72
N ALA A 155 -1.46 -1.29 -26.31
CA ALA A 155 -1.19 -0.50 -27.51
C ALA A 155 -0.29 0.71 -27.25
N HIS A 156 -0.34 1.26 -26.04
CA HIS A 156 0.41 2.44 -25.63
C HIS A 156 1.55 2.10 -24.64
N GLU A 157 1.69 0.83 -24.29
CA GLU A 157 2.63 0.30 -23.28
C GLU A 157 2.62 1.07 -21.95
N THR A 158 1.47 1.64 -21.58
CA THR A 158 1.34 2.53 -20.41
C THR A 158 0.01 2.32 -19.69
N ALA A 159 -0.06 2.75 -18.44
CA ALA A 159 -1.31 2.81 -17.69
C ALA A 159 -2.19 3.96 -18.22
N ILE A 160 -3.47 3.67 -18.43
CA ILE A 160 -4.49 4.63 -18.86
C ILE A 160 -5.67 4.61 -17.90
N GLU A 161 -6.43 5.70 -17.90
CA GLU A 161 -7.67 5.81 -17.11
C GLU A 161 -8.88 5.46 -17.98
N ASP A 162 -9.55 4.36 -17.64
CA ASP A 162 -10.88 4.00 -18.14
C ASP A 162 -11.92 4.22 -17.04
N TRP A 163 -12.42 5.45 -16.98
CA TRP A 163 -13.40 5.91 -15.99
C TRP A 163 -14.72 5.13 -16.02
N THR A 164 -14.99 4.35 -17.08
CA THR A 164 -16.14 3.42 -17.15
C THR A 164 -16.14 2.42 -15.99
N TRP A 165 -14.96 2.07 -15.47
CA TRP A 165 -14.80 1.15 -14.35
C TRP A 165 -14.77 1.84 -12.98
N SER A 166 -14.92 3.17 -12.93
CA SER A 166 -14.98 3.95 -11.67
C SER A 166 -16.38 3.97 -11.06
N VAL A 167 -17.02 2.79 -10.99
CA VAL A 167 -18.43 2.58 -10.61
C VAL A 167 -18.58 1.58 -9.48
N GLY A 168 -19.79 1.50 -8.90
CA GLY A 168 -20.15 0.53 -7.86
C GLY A 168 -19.82 0.98 -6.43
N CYS A 169 -20.14 0.15 -5.43
CA CYS A 169 -19.99 0.50 -4.01
C CYS A 169 -18.58 0.14 -3.50
N ASN A 170 -17.55 0.92 -3.87
CA ASN A 170 -16.18 0.69 -3.40
C ASN A 170 -15.34 1.97 -3.21
N PRO A 171 -14.28 1.93 -2.37
CA PRO A 171 -13.48 3.11 -2.01
C PRO A 171 -12.88 3.88 -3.20
N SER A 172 -12.57 3.19 -4.29
CA SER A 172 -11.90 3.76 -5.46
C SER A 172 -12.86 4.23 -6.55
N ALA A 173 -14.17 3.98 -6.41
CA ALA A 173 -15.18 4.38 -7.38
C ALA A 173 -15.55 5.84 -7.19
N VAL A 174 -15.06 6.75 -8.03
CA VAL A 174 -15.24 8.18 -7.80
C VAL A 174 -16.68 8.66 -8.05
N THR A 175 -17.49 7.87 -8.76
CA THR A 175 -18.87 8.21 -9.13
C THR A 175 -19.94 7.75 -8.12
N SER A 176 -19.55 7.09 -7.04
CA SER A 176 -20.46 6.56 -6.03
C SER A 176 -20.05 7.00 -4.62
N GLU A 177 -20.87 6.74 -3.60
CA GLU A 177 -20.54 7.07 -2.20
C GLU A 177 -19.99 5.88 -1.41
N GLY A 178 -19.99 4.67 -2.00
CA GLY A 178 -19.63 3.45 -1.30
C GLY A 178 -18.17 3.41 -0.83
N SER A 179 -17.94 2.84 0.34
CA SER A 179 -16.60 2.68 0.94
C SER A 179 -16.26 1.24 1.32
N GLN A 180 -17.08 0.27 0.88
CA GLN A 180 -16.89 -1.14 1.20
C GLN A 180 -15.96 -1.82 0.20
N LEU A 181 -15.03 -2.64 0.68
CA LEU A 181 -14.21 -3.46 -0.21
C LEU A 181 -15.06 -4.60 -0.76
N SER A 182 -15.25 -4.61 -2.08
CA SER A 182 -15.93 -5.70 -2.79
C SER A 182 -15.16 -7.02 -2.68
N GLU A 183 -15.84 -8.15 -2.90
CA GLU A 183 -15.21 -9.47 -2.93
C GLU A 183 -14.09 -9.53 -3.99
N PHE A 184 -14.30 -8.90 -5.15
CA PHE A 184 -13.25 -8.76 -6.18
C PHE A 184 -12.00 -8.04 -5.66
N GLN A 185 -12.16 -6.96 -4.90
CA GLN A 185 -11.03 -6.25 -4.32
C GLN A 185 -10.35 -7.08 -3.23
N GLN A 186 -11.12 -7.79 -2.40
CA GLN A 186 -10.56 -8.70 -1.39
C GLN A 186 -9.76 -9.83 -2.04
N ASP A 187 -10.22 -10.37 -3.17
CA ASP A 187 -9.50 -11.35 -3.96
C ASP A 187 -8.21 -10.79 -4.57
N VAL A 188 -8.25 -9.57 -5.10
CA VAL A 188 -7.03 -8.90 -5.62
C VAL A 188 -6.02 -8.68 -4.51
N ILE A 189 -6.47 -8.19 -3.35
CA ILE A 189 -5.63 -8.03 -2.14
C ILE A 189 -4.98 -9.37 -1.78
N ALA A 190 -5.77 -10.43 -1.69
CA ALA A 190 -5.28 -11.75 -1.32
C ALA A 190 -4.27 -12.30 -2.36
N ARG A 191 -4.53 -12.10 -3.66
CA ARG A 191 -3.60 -12.49 -4.73
C ARG A 191 -2.29 -11.73 -4.66
N ASN A 192 -2.32 -10.43 -4.39
CA ASN A 192 -1.09 -9.62 -4.26
C ASN A 192 -0.21 -10.17 -3.13
N TYR A 193 -0.79 -10.46 -1.96
CA TYR A 193 -0.06 -11.11 -0.88
C TYR A 193 0.50 -12.49 -1.27
N ILE A 194 -0.33 -13.33 -1.91
CA ILE A 194 0.10 -14.66 -2.34
C ILE A 194 1.28 -14.59 -3.31
N ILE A 195 1.21 -13.71 -4.31
CA ILE A 195 2.27 -13.55 -5.32
C ILE A 195 3.55 -13.08 -4.65
N THR A 196 3.47 -12.03 -3.82
CA THR A 196 4.64 -11.48 -3.12
C THR A 196 5.31 -12.53 -2.24
N SER A 197 4.56 -13.21 -1.36
CA SER A 197 5.15 -14.21 -0.46
C SER A 197 5.71 -15.44 -1.21
N VAL A 198 5.07 -15.85 -2.31
CA VAL A 198 5.60 -16.94 -3.15
C VAL A 198 6.90 -16.50 -3.82
N GLU A 199 6.95 -15.30 -4.42
CA GLU A 199 8.14 -14.76 -5.07
C GLU A 199 9.30 -14.62 -4.07
N GLU A 200 9.05 -14.04 -2.89
CA GLU A 200 10.05 -13.93 -1.83
C GLU A 200 10.58 -15.31 -1.39
N SER A 201 9.69 -16.28 -1.20
CA SER A 201 10.10 -17.64 -0.84
C SER A 201 10.94 -18.31 -1.93
N ILE A 202 10.62 -18.08 -3.21
CA ILE A 202 11.40 -18.58 -4.35
C ILE A 202 12.79 -17.93 -4.35
N GLN A 203 12.87 -16.62 -4.13
CA GLN A 203 14.14 -15.90 -4.05
C GLN A 203 15.02 -16.42 -2.90
N VAL A 204 14.44 -16.66 -1.73
CA VAL A 204 15.15 -17.25 -0.57
C VAL A 204 15.72 -18.63 -0.91
N ILE A 205 14.92 -19.50 -1.52
CA ILE A 205 15.36 -20.84 -1.91
C ILE A 205 16.42 -20.79 -3.01
N ASN A 206 16.23 -19.95 -4.04
CA ASN A 206 17.20 -19.79 -5.12
C ASN A 206 18.53 -19.26 -4.59
N SER A 207 18.51 -18.31 -3.65
CA SER A 207 19.72 -17.82 -2.98
C SER A 207 20.45 -18.94 -2.23
N ALA A 208 19.72 -19.76 -1.46
CA ALA A 208 20.31 -20.90 -0.76
C ALA A 208 20.90 -21.95 -1.73
N ILE A 209 20.24 -22.23 -2.86
CA ILE A 209 20.75 -23.13 -3.90
C ILE A 209 22.00 -22.55 -4.56
N GLN A 210 21.99 -21.26 -4.89
CA GLN A 210 23.15 -20.58 -5.48
C GLN A 210 24.37 -20.65 -4.55
N GLN A 211 24.18 -20.48 -3.24
CA GLN A 211 25.24 -20.65 -2.25
C GLN A 211 25.84 -22.06 -2.30
N LEU A 212 25.00 -23.11 -2.34
CA LEU A 212 25.48 -24.50 -2.46
C LEU A 212 26.25 -24.77 -3.76
N VAL A 213 25.84 -24.14 -4.86
CA VAL A 213 26.50 -24.31 -6.18
C VAL A 213 27.89 -23.69 -6.19
N ILE A 214 28.08 -22.57 -5.47
CA ILE A 214 29.37 -21.86 -5.39
C ILE A 214 30.33 -22.55 -4.42
N GLU A 215 29.80 -23.24 -3.41
CA GLU A 215 30.60 -23.82 -2.33
C GLU A 215 31.53 -24.94 -2.82
N ARG A 216 32.83 -24.82 -2.52
CA ARG A 216 33.82 -25.83 -2.91
C ARG A 216 33.77 -27.02 -1.96
N THR A 217 33.61 -28.21 -2.52
CA THR A 217 33.57 -29.43 -1.73
C THR A 217 34.94 -29.71 -1.10
N THR A 218 35.04 -29.56 0.23
CA THR A 218 36.21 -29.96 1.03
C THR A 218 35.89 -31.20 1.85
N GLU A 219 36.89 -31.99 2.23
CA GLU A 219 36.67 -33.20 3.04
C GLU A 219 36.00 -32.89 4.39
N LYS A 220 36.33 -31.74 4.99
CA LYS A 220 35.72 -31.25 6.22
C LYS A 220 34.26 -30.81 5.98
N GLY A 221 34.01 -30.01 4.96
CA GLY A 221 32.66 -29.54 4.60
C GLY A 221 31.71 -30.68 4.21
N PHE A 222 32.21 -31.67 3.47
CA PHE A 222 31.42 -32.84 3.06
C PHE A 222 30.91 -33.67 4.25
N LYS A 223 31.72 -33.84 5.30
CA LYS A 223 31.29 -34.55 6.53
C LYS A 223 30.15 -33.81 7.23
N ILE A 224 30.22 -32.48 7.30
CA ILE A 224 29.18 -31.66 7.94
C ILE A 224 27.91 -31.66 7.06
N PHE A 225 28.05 -31.54 5.73
CA PHE A 225 26.94 -31.59 4.79
C PHE A 225 26.19 -32.93 4.91
N LYS A 226 26.91 -34.05 4.88
CA LYS A 226 26.33 -35.38 4.99
C LYS A 226 25.56 -35.61 6.29
N ALA A 227 25.95 -34.93 7.38
CA ALA A 227 25.23 -34.97 8.64
C ALA A 227 23.90 -34.18 8.61
N HIS A 228 23.76 -33.19 7.72
CA HIS A 228 22.61 -32.29 7.65
C HIS A 228 21.75 -32.45 6.37
N GLU A 229 22.22 -33.22 5.39
CA GLU A 229 21.60 -33.42 4.07
C GLU A 229 20.11 -33.76 4.17
N SER A 230 19.76 -34.78 4.97
CA SER A 230 18.37 -35.22 5.15
C SER A 230 17.48 -34.08 5.66
N LYS A 231 17.98 -33.28 6.61
CA LYS A 231 17.24 -32.16 7.19
C LYS A 231 17.08 -31.01 6.18
N MET A 232 18.09 -30.79 5.35
CA MET A 232 18.04 -29.77 4.29
C MET A 232 17.02 -30.15 3.20
N VAL A 233 17.03 -31.41 2.76
CA VAL A 233 16.05 -31.96 1.82
C VAL A 233 14.64 -31.92 2.40
N GLU A 234 14.47 -32.24 3.69
CA GLU A 234 13.18 -32.15 4.37
C GLU A 234 12.63 -30.71 4.37
N LYS A 235 13.46 -29.71 4.73
CA LYS A 235 13.03 -28.30 4.71
C LYS A 235 12.69 -27.82 3.29
N TYR A 236 13.50 -28.19 2.30
CA TYR A 236 13.20 -27.89 0.89
C TYR A 236 11.85 -28.49 0.46
N ASN A 237 11.63 -29.78 0.77
CA ASN A 237 10.38 -30.47 0.45
C ASN A 237 9.18 -29.84 1.17
N ALA A 238 9.35 -29.35 2.40
CA ALA A 238 8.31 -28.62 3.11
C ALA A 238 7.88 -27.36 2.36
N VAL A 239 8.84 -26.54 1.91
CA VAL A 239 8.55 -25.33 1.10
C VAL A 239 7.87 -25.67 -0.22
N VAL A 240 8.39 -26.66 -0.95
CA VAL A 240 7.78 -27.11 -2.22
C VAL A 240 6.35 -27.64 -1.99
N SER A 241 6.11 -28.33 -0.88
CA SER A 241 4.76 -28.81 -0.54
C SER A 241 3.79 -27.64 -0.30
N LEU A 242 4.26 -26.56 0.33
CA LEU A 242 3.47 -25.34 0.53
C LEU A 242 3.18 -24.64 -0.79
N TRP A 243 4.16 -24.51 -1.69
CA TRP A 243 3.93 -23.97 -3.05
C TRP A 243 2.84 -24.75 -3.80
N ARG A 244 2.87 -26.09 -3.75
CA ARG A 244 1.83 -26.93 -4.36
C ARG A 244 0.46 -26.71 -3.75
N ARG A 245 0.37 -26.58 -2.42
CA ARG A 245 -0.89 -26.31 -1.71
C ARG A 245 -1.45 -24.94 -2.07
N VAL A 246 -0.61 -23.90 -2.05
CA VAL A 246 -0.98 -22.54 -2.47
C VAL A 246 -1.49 -22.54 -3.91
N SER A 247 -0.76 -23.18 -4.83
CA SER A 247 -1.17 -23.32 -6.23
C SER A 247 -2.53 -24.02 -6.39
N ALA A 248 -2.76 -25.13 -5.68
CA ALA A 248 -4.03 -25.85 -5.70
C ALA A 248 -5.20 -25.01 -5.17
N MET A 249 -4.97 -24.22 -4.11
CA MET A 249 -5.99 -23.33 -3.53
C MET A 249 -6.29 -22.14 -4.42
N SER A 250 -5.27 -21.52 -5.00
CA SER A 250 -5.40 -20.44 -5.98
C SER A 250 -6.14 -20.90 -7.25
N LYS A 251 -5.91 -22.14 -7.71
CA LYS A 251 -6.68 -22.75 -8.81
C LYS A 251 -8.16 -22.89 -8.48
N GLY A 252 -8.48 -23.17 -7.22
CA GLY A 252 -9.85 -23.25 -6.71
C GLY A 252 -10.47 -21.90 -6.33
N LEU A 253 -9.82 -20.77 -6.64
CA LEU A 253 -10.24 -19.41 -6.25
C LEU A 253 -10.37 -19.20 -4.73
N ARG A 254 -9.71 -20.04 -3.92
CA ARG A 254 -9.75 -19.96 -2.45
C ARG A 254 -8.64 -19.06 -1.91
N TYR A 255 -8.60 -17.80 -2.36
CA TYR A 255 -7.50 -16.88 -2.05
C TYR A 255 -7.39 -16.57 -0.55
N GLY A 256 -8.52 -16.35 0.13
CA GLY A 256 -8.53 -16.11 1.58
C GLY A 256 -7.96 -17.28 2.40
N ASP A 257 -8.15 -18.52 1.96
CA ASP A 257 -7.55 -19.68 2.62
C ASP A 257 -6.07 -19.83 2.26
N ALA A 258 -5.68 -19.50 1.02
CA ALA A 258 -4.28 -19.53 0.59
C ALA A 258 -3.45 -18.50 1.36
N VAL A 259 -3.97 -17.30 1.63
CA VAL A 259 -3.31 -16.26 2.43
C VAL A 259 -2.94 -16.77 3.83
N LYS A 260 -3.76 -17.63 4.45
CA LYS A 260 -3.46 -18.23 5.76
C LYS A 260 -2.21 -19.12 5.76
N LEU A 261 -1.74 -19.56 4.58
CA LEU A 261 -0.51 -20.33 4.45
C LEU A 261 0.75 -19.46 4.32
N MET A 262 0.63 -18.15 4.13
CA MET A 262 1.78 -17.28 3.82
C MET A 262 2.77 -17.18 4.98
N SER A 263 2.28 -17.09 6.23
CA SER A 263 3.18 -17.09 7.41
C SER A 263 3.96 -18.39 7.53
N MET A 264 3.30 -19.54 7.32
CA MET A 264 3.98 -20.84 7.30
C MET A 264 4.98 -20.97 6.16
N LEU A 265 4.70 -20.38 5.00
CA LEU A 265 5.62 -20.36 3.86
C LEU A 265 6.85 -19.49 4.15
N GLU A 266 6.65 -18.32 4.75
CA GLU A 266 7.72 -17.43 5.19
C GLU A 266 8.63 -18.15 6.20
N ASP A 267 8.04 -18.73 7.26
CA ASP A 267 8.78 -19.47 8.29
C ASP A 267 9.55 -20.67 7.71
N ALA A 268 8.92 -21.44 6.83
CA ALA A 268 9.56 -22.58 6.18
C ALA A 268 10.72 -22.15 5.27
N SER A 269 10.56 -21.06 4.51
CA SER A 269 11.61 -20.55 3.61
C SER A 269 12.80 -19.99 4.38
N ASN A 270 12.55 -19.21 5.44
CA ASN A 270 13.59 -18.72 6.37
C ASN A 270 14.28 -19.87 7.11
N GLY A 271 13.58 -20.97 7.35
CA GLY A 271 14.17 -22.19 7.89
C GLY A 271 15.28 -22.75 7.00
N VAL A 272 15.29 -22.51 5.68
CA VAL A 272 16.33 -23.02 4.77
C VAL A 272 17.62 -22.22 4.86
N THR A 273 17.55 -20.90 5.11
CA THR A 273 18.74 -20.04 5.25
C THR A 273 19.49 -20.26 6.57
N SER A 274 18.84 -20.87 7.58
CA SER A 274 19.49 -21.19 8.86
C SER A 274 20.65 -22.19 8.77
N PHE A 275 20.93 -22.74 7.59
CA PHE A 275 22.04 -23.64 7.32
C PHE A 275 23.28 -22.95 6.74
N GLN A 276 23.34 -21.62 6.76
CA GLN A 276 24.45 -20.77 6.29
C GLN A 276 25.79 -20.88 7.08
N VAL A 277 26.08 -22.01 7.72
CA VAL A 277 27.31 -22.22 8.52
C VAL A 277 28.26 -23.24 7.86
N PHE A 278 28.22 -23.37 6.53
CA PHE A 278 29.18 -24.18 5.78
C PHE A 278 30.31 -23.30 5.25
#